data_AF-A0A7K8GA97-F1
#
_entry.id   AF-A0A7K8GA97-F1
#
_cell.length_a   1.000
_cell.length_b   1.000
_cell.length_c   1.000
_cell.angle_alpha   90.00
_cell.angle_beta   90.00
_cell.angle_gamma   90.00
#
_symmetry.space_group_name_H-M   'P 1'
#
loop_
_entity.id
_entity.type
_entity.pdbx_description
1 polymer ?
#
loop_
_entity_poly.entity_id
_entity_poly.type
_entity_poly.pdbx_seq_one_letter_code
_entity_poly.pdbx_strand_id
1 'polypeptide(L)'
;GSAQLSLTGTDIIEKNDCNETVVLPCYVTDLKENNENVMFVTWKKQGDIIFSYRGGKKEFYINPSFPSAKLLSQADLPRGQASLVLRSAEATVGNYSCEVTESNREGEKKMELRNSSGSWFLLVERAVIISLICLLVILCAAQLSVIGLKYEIESQRKVCTIAALVIFAVVVGVGTALFLQDGYTVQSQAGLGLSVIPAVISVPLQYVMFGIVFDSLPQATLALIGLKLLGYIIAVVGFALCVPACPPLHGSVLIAGLAIMAIASLLSLAYVFIM
;
A
#
# COMPACT_ATOMS: atom_id res chain seq x y z
N GLY A 1 -17.16 29.24 -41.35
CA GLY A 1 -16.60 29.19 -39.99
C GLY A 1 -15.98 27.84 -39.77
N SER A 2 -14.87 27.74 -39.03
CA SER A 2 -14.20 26.46 -38.76
C SER A 2 -15.17 25.43 -38.16
N ALA A 3 -15.17 24.21 -38.72
CA ALA A 3 -15.94 23.07 -38.23
C ALA A 3 -15.24 22.35 -37.07
N GLN A 4 -14.13 22.88 -36.56
CA GLN A 4 -13.35 22.23 -35.52
C GLN A 4 -13.66 22.80 -34.13
N LEU A 5 -13.74 21.94 -33.12
CA LEU A 5 -13.73 22.28 -31.70
C LEU A 5 -12.32 22.19 -31.15
N SER A 6 -12.00 23.07 -30.22
CA SER A 6 -10.73 23.14 -29.50
C SER A 6 -10.91 22.48 -28.14
N LEU A 7 -10.21 21.36 -27.94
CA LEU A 7 -10.24 20.59 -26.70
C LEU A 7 -8.93 20.74 -25.93
N THR A 8 -9.04 20.98 -24.63
CA THR A 8 -7.93 21.00 -23.68
C THR A 8 -8.04 19.84 -22.68
N GLY A 9 -6.90 19.40 -22.19
CA GLY A 9 -6.78 18.23 -21.33
C GLY A 9 -5.32 17.92 -21.04
N THR A 10 -5.07 16.94 -20.18
CA THR A 10 -3.71 16.50 -19.86
C THR A 10 -3.28 15.40 -20.83
N ASP A 11 -2.08 15.51 -21.41
CA ASP A 11 -1.59 14.54 -22.39
C ASP A 11 -1.20 13.20 -21.74
N ILE A 12 -0.69 13.24 -20.51
CA ILE A 12 -0.29 12.06 -19.74
C ILE A 12 -1.00 12.11 -18.39
N ILE A 13 -1.72 11.04 -18.07
CA ILE A 13 -2.41 10.87 -16.80
C ILE A 13 -1.73 9.74 -16.06
N GLU A 14 -1.37 9.99 -14.82
CA GLU A 14 -0.80 8.97 -13.95
C GLU A 14 -1.89 8.43 -13.02
N LYS A 15 -2.05 7.12 -13.04
CA LYS A 15 -2.83 6.37 -12.07
C LYS A 15 -1.85 5.67 -11.14
N ASN A 16 -2.11 5.69 -9.84
CA ASN A 16 -1.43 4.79 -8.90
C ASN A 16 -2.38 3.65 -8.49
N ASP A 17 -1.81 2.62 -7.86
CA ASP A 17 -2.59 1.48 -7.35
C ASP A 17 -3.53 1.88 -6.19
N CYS A 18 -3.35 3.07 -5.60
CA CYS A 18 -4.20 3.59 -4.52
C CYS A 18 -5.49 4.26 -5.02
N ASN A 19 -5.51 4.79 -6.25
CA ASN A 19 -6.65 5.56 -6.74
C ASN A 19 -7.84 4.61 -6.90
N GLU A 20 -8.97 4.87 -6.22
CA GLU A 20 -10.21 4.10 -6.42
C GLU A 20 -10.84 4.40 -7.79
N THR A 21 -10.72 5.66 -8.21
CA THR A 21 -11.25 6.17 -9.48
C THR A 21 -10.18 6.96 -10.22
N VAL A 22 -10.28 6.93 -11.54
CA VAL A 22 -9.43 7.69 -12.47
C VAL A 22 -10.33 8.66 -13.22
N VAL A 23 -9.94 9.92 -13.23
CA VAL A 23 -10.61 10.95 -14.02
C VAL A 23 -9.76 11.23 -15.25
N LEU A 24 -10.34 11.06 -16.43
CA LEU A 24 -9.73 11.41 -17.71
C LEU A 24 -10.18 12.83 -18.11
N PRO A 25 -9.35 13.87 -17.94
CA PRO A 25 -9.71 15.25 -18.22
C PRO A 25 -9.97 15.51 -19.71
N CYS A 26 -11.13 16.08 -20.01
CA CYS A 26 -11.47 16.55 -21.34
C CYS A 26 -12.36 17.80 -21.23
N TYR A 27 -11.89 18.91 -21.80
CA TYR A 27 -12.54 20.22 -21.71
C TYR A 27 -12.67 20.84 -23.09
N VAL A 28 -13.85 21.34 -23.44
CA VAL A 28 -14.07 22.09 -24.69
C VAL A 28 -13.98 23.58 -24.40
N THR A 29 -13.12 24.31 -25.12
CA THR A 29 -12.84 25.73 -24.82
C THR A 29 -13.64 26.72 -25.67
N ASP A 30 -14.22 26.27 -26.77
CA ASP A 30 -14.79 27.13 -27.81
C ASP A 30 -16.21 26.70 -28.23
N LEU A 31 -17.02 26.28 -27.26
CA LEU A 31 -18.46 26.03 -27.44
C LEU A 31 -19.20 27.29 -27.88
N LYS A 32 -20.22 27.13 -28.72
CA LYS A 32 -21.04 28.25 -29.24
C LYS A 32 -22.49 28.15 -28.85
N GLU A 33 -23.06 26.96 -28.85
CA GLU A 33 -24.46 26.75 -28.53
C GLU A 33 -24.68 26.58 -27.04
N ASN A 34 -23.68 26.05 -26.31
CA ASN A 34 -23.75 25.82 -24.86
C ASN A 34 -25.04 25.07 -24.48
N ASN A 35 -25.39 24.06 -25.27
CA ASN A 35 -26.64 23.33 -25.15
C ASN A 35 -26.37 21.83 -25.26
N GLU A 36 -26.65 21.12 -24.18
CA GLU A 36 -26.46 19.67 -24.08
C GLU A 36 -27.17 18.90 -25.21
N ASN A 37 -28.36 19.35 -25.64
CA ASN A 37 -29.17 18.60 -26.61
C ASN A 37 -28.50 18.44 -27.98
N VAL A 38 -27.58 19.34 -28.34
CA VAL A 38 -26.84 19.30 -29.60
C VAL A 38 -25.42 18.74 -29.43
N MET A 39 -25.11 18.21 -28.24
CA MET A 39 -23.80 17.66 -27.92
C MET A 39 -23.77 16.13 -27.96
N PHE A 40 -22.66 15.61 -28.46
CA PHE A 40 -22.33 14.20 -28.44
C PHE A 40 -20.92 14.01 -27.89
N VAL A 41 -20.75 13.12 -26.92
CA VAL A 41 -19.45 12.81 -26.31
C VAL A 41 -19.15 11.35 -26.54
N THR A 42 -17.97 11.04 -27.05
CA THR A 42 -17.48 9.67 -27.21
C THR A 42 -16.11 9.54 -26.58
N TRP A 43 -15.95 8.50 -25.77
CA TRP A 43 -14.68 8.10 -25.22
C TRP A 43 -14.26 6.77 -25.83
N LYS A 44 -13.02 6.73 -26.30
CA LYS A 44 -12.40 5.54 -26.89
C LYS A 44 -11.15 5.14 -26.13
N LYS A 45 -10.90 3.84 -26.08
CA LYS A 45 -9.63 3.26 -25.64
C LYS A 45 -9.06 2.48 -26.82
N GLN A 46 -7.85 2.83 -27.26
CA GLN A 46 -7.19 2.18 -28.41
C GLN A 46 -8.06 2.12 -29.68
N GLY A 47 -8.99 3.06 -29.85
CA GLY A 47 -9.93 3.13 -30.98
C GLY A 47 -11.31 2.53 -30.70
N ASP A 48 -11.46 1.67 -29.69
CA ASP A 48 -12.75 1.07 -29.32
C ASP A 48 -13.55 1.99 -28.42
N ILE A 49 -14.85 2.15 -28.72
CA ILE A 49 -15.74 2.98 -27.90
C ILE A 49 -15.97 2.29 -26.55
N ILE A 50 -15.61 3.00 -25.48
CA ILE A 50 -15.81 2.54 -24.10
C ILE A 50 -17.01 3.22 -23.44
N PHE A 51 -17.32 4.44 -23.86
CA PHE A 51 -18.44 5.23 -23.35
C PHE A 51 -18.90 6.21 -24.43
N SER A 52 -20.21 6.42 -24.57
CA SER A 52 -20.73 7.56 -25.32
C SER A 52 -22.00 8.12 -24.69
N TYR A 53 -22.22 9.42 -24.90
CA TYR A 53 -23.40 10.14 -24.44
C TYR A 53 -23.96 10.99 -25.57
N ARG A 54 -25.26 10.85 -25.84
CA ARG A 54 -26.01 11.63 -26.83
C ARG A 54 -27.04 12.50 -26.16
N GLY A 55 -26.76 13.81 -26.08
CA GLY A 55 -27.58 14.76 -25.33
C GLY A 55 -29.02 14.85 -25.83
N GLY A 56 -29.23 14.97 -27.15
CA GLY A 56 -30.58 15.12 -27.71
C GLY A 56 -31.54 13.97 -27.45
N LYS A 57 -31.02 12.77 -27.16
CA LYS A 57 -31.82 11.59 -26.76
C LYS A 57 -31.66 11.21 -25.30
N LYS A 58 -30.71 11.82 -24.60
CA LYS A 58 -30.23 11.43 -23.27
C LYS A 58 -29.87 9.95 -23.19
N GLU A 59 -29.29 9.43 -24.27
CA GLU A 59 -28.89 8.03 -24.39
C GLU A 59 -27.43 7.85 -24.02
N PHE A 60 -27.15 6.79 -23.26
CA PHE A 60 -25.81 6.37 -22.90
C PHE A 60 -25.48 5.05 -23.58
N TYR A 61 -24.24 4.94 -24.02
CA TYR A 61 -23.62 3.66 -24.36
C TYR A 61 -22.47 3.43 -23.38
N ILE A 62 -22.48 2.29 -22.71
CA ILE A 62 -21.43 1.88 -21.78
C ILE A 62 -20.97 0.50 -22.22
N ASN A 63 -19.67 0.37 -22.49
CA ASN A 63 -19.10 -0.91 -22.86
C ASN A 63 -19.14 -1.87 -21.64
N PRO A 64 -19.54 -3.14 -21.80
CA PRO A 64 -19.60 -4.11 -20.70
C PRO A 64 -18.28 -4.32 -19.93
N SER A 65 -17.14 -4.03 -20.55
CA SER A 65 -15.82 -4.07 -19.90
C SER A 65 -15.51 -2.84 -19.05
N PHE A 66 -16.34 -1.79 -19.13
CA PHE A 66 -16.19 -0.52 -18.42
C PHE A 66 -17.52 -0.10 -17.74
N PRO A 67 -18.13 -0.98 -16.92
CA PRO A 67 -19.47 -0.74 -16.37
C PRO A 67 -19.54 0.48 -15.44
N SER A 68 -18.41 0.97 -14.92
CA SER A 68 -18.37 2.16 -14.06
C SER A 68 -18.27 3.49 -14.81
N ALA A 69 -18.13 3.44 -16.14
CA ALA A 69 -17.88 4.63 -16.95
C ALA A 69 -19.03 5.62 -16.89
N LYS A 70 -18.72 6.85 -16.49
CA LYS A 70 -19.68 7.97 -16.43
C LYS A 70 -19.00 9.30 -16.66
N LEU A 71 -19.76 10.30 -17.10
CA LEU A 71 -19.27 11.68 -17.13
C LEU A 71 -19.04 12.19 -15.70
N LEU A 72 -18.01 13.02 -15.53
CA LEU A 72 -17.75 13.69 -14.25
C LEU A 72 -18.94 14.55 -13.82
N SER A 73 -19.50 15.31 -14.76
CA SER A 73 -20.71 16.10 -14.58
C SER A 73 -21.42 16.26 -15.91
N GLN A 74 -22.61 15.70 -16.03
CA GLN A 74 -23.47 15.90 -17.20
C GLN A 74 -23.99 17.35 -17.27
N ALA A 75 -24.30 17.95 -16.12
CA ALA A 75 -24.82 19.31 -16.02
C ALA A 75 -23.81 20.38 -16.46
N ASP A 76 -22.51 20.09 -16.38
CA ASP A 76 -21.45 20.99 -16.82
C ASP A 76 -21.01 20.72 -18.28
N LEU A 77 -21.64 19.78 -18.99
CA LEU A 77 -21.35 19.54 -20.40
C LEU A 77 -21.59 20.79 -21.27
N PRO A 78 -22.68 21.56 -21.09
CA PRO A 78 -22.86 22.87 -21.72
C PRO A 78 -21.79 23.91 -21.39
N ARG A 79 -20.98 23.68 -20.35
CA ARG A 79 -19.83 24.51 -19.96
C ARG A 79 -18.50 23.96 -20.47
N GLY A 80 -18.54 22.91 -21.29
CA GLY A 80 -17.36 22.27 -21.87
C GLY A 80 -16.79 21.10 -21.06
N GLN A 81 -17.42 20.68 -19.96
CA GLN A 81 -16.92 19.58 -19.14
C GLN A 81 -17.28 18.21 -19.75
N ALA A 82 -16.32 17.55 -20.39
CA ALA A 82 -16.50 16.24 -21.04
C ALA A 82 -15.66 15.11 -20.40
N SER A 83 -15.07 15.35 -19.23
CA SER A 83 -14.22 14.38 -18.53
C SER A 83 -14.96 13.08 -18.18
N LEU A 84 -14.25 11.96 -18.31
CA LEU A 84 -14.75 10.63 -17.95
C LEU A 84 -14.23 10.20 -16.57
N VAL A 85 -15.07 9.53 -15.80
CA VAL A 85 -14.71 8.86 -14.55
C VAL A 85 -14.80 7.36 -14.76
N LEU A 86 -13.73 6.66 -14.42
CA LEU A 86 -13.64 5.20 -14.43
C LEU A 86 -13.22 4.71 -13.04
N ARG A 87 -13.66 3.52 -12.64
CA ARG A 87 -13.01 2.78 -11.55
C ARG A 87 -11.59 2.42 -11.96
N SER A 88 -10.66 2.48 -11.03
CA SER A 88 -9.26 2.17 -11.31
C SER A 88 -9.06 0.73 -11.80
N ALA A 89 -9.86 -0.23 -11.33
CA ALA A 89 -9.82 -1.61 -11.82
C ALA A 89 -10.13 -1.74 -13.33
N GLU A 90 -10.93 -0.83 -13.87
CA GLU A 90 -11.32 -0.80 -15.30
C GLU A 90 -10.39 0.11 -16.11
N ALA A 91 -9.80 1.12 -15.47
CA ALA A 91 -8.84 2.06 -16.08
C ALA A 91 -7.47 1.41 -16.30
N THR A 92 -7.35 0.62 -17.37
CA THR A 92 -6.11 -0.02 -17.81
C THR A 92 -5.18 0.95 -18.55
N VAL A 93 -3.86 0.79 -18.38
CA VAL A 93 -2.83 1.57 -19.08
C VAL A 93 -3.02 1.55 -20.60
N GLY A 94 -2.83 2.70 -21.25
CA GLY A 94 -2.89 2.83 -22.71
C GLY A 94 -3.42 4.18 -23.18
N ASN A 95 -3.68 4.25 -24.49
CA ASN A 95 -4.15 5.46 -25.14
C ASN A 95 -5.67 5.58 -25.08
N TYR A 96 -6.14 6.72 -24.61
CA TYR A 96 -7.53 7.13 -24.57
C TYR A 96 -7.74 8.33 -25.50
N SER A 97 -8.92 8.42 -26.09
CA SER A 97 -9.34 9.62 -26.81
C SER A 97 -10.74 10.07 -26.41
N CYS A 98 -10.88 11.38 -26.29
CA CYS A 98 -12.13 12.08 -26.05
C CYS A 98 -12.53 12.79 -27.35
N GLU A 99 -13.70 12.46 -27.88
CA GLU A 99 -14.30 13.09 -29.03
C GLU A 99 -15.56 13.83 -28.58
N VAL A 100 -15.64 15.12 -28.88
CA VAL A 100 -16.82 15.93 -28.61
C VAL A 100 -17.32 16.54 -29.89
N THR A 101 -18.63 16.48 -30.10
CA THR A 101 -19.34 17.11 -31.21
C THR A 101 -20.37 18.09 -30.65
N GLU A 102 -20.41 19.31 -31.19
CA GLU A 102 -21.45 20.32 -30.96
C GLU A 102 -22.07 20.65 -32.33
N SER A 103 -23.30 20.19 -32.56
CA SER A 103 -23.97 20.29 -33.87
C SER A 103 -23.12 19.71 -35.01
N ASN A 104 -22.51 20.57 -35.84
CA ASN A 104 -21.66 20.18 -36.98
C ASN A 104 -20.16 20.35 -36.70
N ARG A 105 -19.79 20.74 -35.47
CA ARG A 105 -18.41 20.97 -35.10
C ARG A 105 -17.90 19.80 -34.27
N GLU A 106 -16.69 19.33 -34.55
CA GLU A 106 -16.09 18.18 -33.87
C GLU A 106 -14.66 18.48 -33.43
N GLY A 107 -14.23 17.82 -32.37
CA GLY A 107 -12.84 17.83 -31.96
C GLY A 107 -12.48 16.59 -31.15
N GLU A 108 -11.22 16.20 -31.25
CA GLU A 108 -10.65 15.04 -30.57
C GLU A 108 -9.45 15.47 -29.71
N LYS A 109 -9.35 14.93 -28.51
CA LYS A 109 -8.16 14.99 -27.67
C LYS A 109 -7.70 13.59 -27.30
N LYS A 110 -6.43 13.29 -27.55
CA LYS A 110 -5.76 12.05 -27.16
C LYS A 110 -4.96 12.25 -25.89
N MET A 111 -4.91 11.22 -25.06
CA MET A 111 -4.15 11.17 -23.82
C MET A 111 -3.67 9.75 -23.53
N GLU A 112 -2.58 9.63 -22.81
CA GLU A 112 -2.00 8.35 -22.39
C GLU A 112 -2.18 8.17 -20.88
N LEU A 113 -2.81 7.07 -20.48
CA LEU A 113 -2.90 6.66 -19.08
C LEU A 113 -1.71 5.77 -18.76
N ARG A 114 -0.86 6.19 -17.83
CA ARG A 114 0.30 5.43 -17.32
C ARG A 114 0.07 5.01 -15.88
N ASN A 115 0.70 3.89 -15.50
CA ASN A 115 0.77 3.52 -14.09
C ASN A 115 1.97 4.26 -13.46
N SER A 116 1.72 5.03 -12.41
CA SER A 116 2.77 5.55 -11.54
C SER A 116 2.91 4.65 -10.32
N SER A 117 4.15 4.32 -10.00
CA SER A 117 4.52 3.58 -8.80
C SER A 117 4.33 4.50 -7.58
N GLY A 118 3.10 4.75 -7.17
CA GLY A 118 2.83 5.48 -5.94
C GLY A 118 3.50 4.78 -4.76
N SER A 119 4.12 5.55 -3.86
CA SER A 119 4.73 5.00 -2.64
C SER A 119 3.62 4.57 -1.68
N TRP A 120 3.59 3.29 -1.29
CA TRP A 120 2.60 2.78 -0.33
C TRP A 120 2.81 3.40 1.07
N PHE A 121 4.06 3.44 1.55
CA PHE A 121 4.44 4.16 2.77
C PHE A 121 5.31 5.37 2.42
N LEU A 122 5.38 6.38 3.30
CA LEU A 122 6.45 7.38 3.17
C LEU A 122 7.82 6.70 3.32
N LEU A 123 8.81 7.21 2.60
CA LEU A 123 10.20 6.72 2.65
C LEU A 123 10.73 6.63 4.10
N VAL A 124 10.39 7.62 4.92
CA VAL A 124 10.78 7.68 6.34
C VAL A 124 10.10 6.57 7.15
N GLU A 125 8.79 6.39 7.01
CA GLU A 125 8.03 5.35 7.72
C GLU A 125 8.55 3.95 7.37
N ARG A 126 8.78 3.72 6.08
CA ARG A 126 9.35 2.48 5.57
C ARG A 126 10.74 2.20 6.15
N ALA A 127 11.62 3.19 6.15
CA ALA A 127 12.96 3.05 6.73
C ALA A 127 12.89 2.72 8.23
N VAL A 128 11.96 3.36 8.97
CA VAL A 128 11.74 3.08 10.39
C VAL A 128 11.24 1.65 10.61
N ILE A 129 10.26 1.18 9.83
CA ILE A 129 9.75 -0.20 9.91
C ILE A 129 10.87 -1.21 9.71
N ILE A 130 11.63 -1.07 8.61
CA ILE A 130 12.76 -1.96 8.30
C ILE A 130 13.81 -1.92 9.42
N SER A 131 14.17 -0.73 9.89
CA SER A 131 15.14 -0.55 10.97
C SER A 131 14.69 -1.23 12.25
N LEU A 132 13.42 -1.09 12.65
CA LEU A 132 12.89 -1.70 13.88
C LEU A 132 12.87 -3.23 13.79
N ILE A 133 12.47 -3.79 12.65
CA ILE A 133 12.47 -5.23 12.43
C ILE A 133 13.90 -5.80 12.46
N CYS A 134 14.85 -5.16 11.78
CA CYS A 134 16.26 -5.56 11.84
C CYS A 134 16.81 -5.48 13.27
N LEU A 135 16.46 -4.41 14.01
CA LEU A 135 16.87 -4.23 15.39
C LEU A 135 16.33 -5.34 16.31
N LEU A 136 15.10 -5.82 16.09
CA LEU A 136 14.54 -6.98 16.82
C LEU A 136 15.37 -8.24 16.62
N VAL A 137 15.75 -8.55 15.38
CA VAL A 137 16.59 -9.73 15.07
C VAL A 137 17.96 -9.60 15.75
N ILE A 138 18.59 -8.42 15.65
CA ILE A 138 19.91 -8.15 16.24
C ILE A 138 19.86 -8.28 17.77
N LEU A 139 18.87 -7.67 18.43
CA LEU A 139 18.73 -7.74 19.89
C LEU A 139 18.51 -9.19 20.36
N CYS A 140 17.73 -9.96 19.60
CA CYS A 140 17.47 -11.36 19.90
C CYS A 140 18.74 -12.21 19.78
N ALA A 141 19.54 -12.00 18.73
CA ALA A 141 20.83 -12.66 18.56
C ALA A 141 21.86 -12.25 19.64
N ALA A 142 21.89 -10.97 20.01
CA ALA A 142 22.76 -10.45 21.06
C ALA A 142 22.43 -11.10 22.42
N GLN A 143 21.16 -11.19 22.78
CA GLN A 143 20.72 -11.86 24.01
C GLN A 143 21.17 -13.32 24.04
N LEU A 144 21.01 -14.04 22.92
CA LEU A 144 21.36 -15.46 22.84
C LEU A 144 22.88 -15.65 22.97
N SER A 145 23.64 -14.73 22.41
CA SER A 145 25.10 -14.71 22.51
C SER A 145 25.58 -14.47 23.95
N VAL A 146 24.98 -13.51 24.67
CA VAL A 146 25.30 -13.24 26.08
C VAL A 146 24.96 -14.44 26.96
N ILE A 147 23.77 -15.02 26.80
CA ILE A 147 23.36 -16.20 27.58
C ILE A 147 24.28 -17.39 27.29
N GLY A 148 24.60 -17.65 26.01
CA GLY A 148 25.47 -18.76 25.63
C GLY A 148 26.94 -18.59 26.04
N LEU A 149 27.40 -17.36 26.30
CA LEU A 149 28.74 -17.09 26.82
C LEU A 149 28.81 -17.24 28.35
N LYS A 150 27.73 -16.88 29.06
CA LYS A 150 27.71 -16.81 30.53
C LYS A 150 27.17 -18.09 31.18
N TYR A 151 26.27 -18.81 30.52
CA TYR A 151 25.58 -19.98 31.07
C TYR A 151 25.84 -21.23 30.24
N GLU A 152 25.99 -22.36 30.92
CA GLU A 152 26.08 -23.67 30.27
C GLU A 152 24.67 -24.13 29.86
N ILE A 153 24.39 -24.07 28.56
CA ILE A 153 23.08 -24.43 28.00
C ILE A 153 23.09 -25.90 27.62
N GLU A 154 22.05 -26.63 28.01
CA GLU A 154 21.78 -27.99 27.54
C GLU A 154 21.81 -28.07 26.00
N SER A 155 22.57 -29.03 25.46
CA SER A 155 22.84 -29.15 24.03
C SER A 155 21.57 -29.13 23.15
N GLN A 156 20.52 -29.84 23.57
CA GLN A 156 19.24 -29.87 22.86
C GLN A 156 18.55 -28.50 22.83
N ARG A 157 18.43 -27.82 23.98
CA ARG A 157 17.83 -26.47 24.08
C ARG A 157 18.62 -25.43 23.29
N LYS A 158 19.95 -25.54 23.30
CA LYS A 158 20.86 -24.68 22.53
C LYS A 158 20.63 -24.80 21.03
N VAL A 159 20.55 -26.02 20.51
CA VAL A 159 20.29 -26.27 19.08
C VAL A 159 18.91 -25.74 18.67
N CYS A 160 17.87 -25.99 19.46
CA CYS A 160 16.51 -25.51 19.16
C CYS A 160 16.41 -23.98 19.15
N THR A 161 17.02 -23.30 20.12
CA THR A 161 16.99 -21.82 20.18
C THR A 161 17.79 -21.17 19.04
N ILE A 162 18.95 -21.73 18.68
CA ILE A 162 19.71 -21.26 17.52
C ILE A 162 18.94 -21.50 16.22
N ALA A 163 18.35 -22.68 16.04
CA ALA A 163 17.55 -22.98 14.85
C ALA A 163 16.36 -22.02 14.70
N ALA A 164 15.63 -21.75 15.79
CA ALA A 164 14.52 -20.80 15.79
C ALA A 164 14.96 -19.37 15.44
N LEU A 165 16.11 -18.91 15.95
CA LEU A 165 16.69 -17.61 15.62
C LEU A 165 17.08 -17.51 14.14
N VAL A 166 17.71 -18.54 13.59
CA VAL A 166 18.09 -18.58 12.17
C VAL A 166 16.86 -18.56 11.28
N ILE A 167 15.84 -19.38 11.58
CA ILE A 167 14.58 -19.38 10.83
C ILE A 167 13.95 -17.98 10.87
N PHE A 168 13.86 -17.38 12.06
CA PHE A 168 13.32 -16.03 12.21
C PHE A 168 14.09 -15.00 11.36
N ALA A 169 15.42 -15.01 11.41
CA ALA A 169 16.27 -14.10 10.65
C ALA A 169 16.12 -14.27 9.13
N VAL A 170 16.06 -15.52 8.64
CA VAL A 170 15.89 -15.82 7.21
C VAL A 170 14.53 -15.31 6.73
N VAL A 171 13.45 -15.64 7.46
CA VAL A 171 12.10 -15.23 7.08
C VAL A 171 11.97 -13.70 7.06
N VAL A 172 12.50 -13.02 8.08
CA VAL A 172 12.54 -11.56 8.14
C VAL A 172 13.39 -10.97 7.01
N GLY A 173 14.54 -11.59 6.68
CA GLY A 173 15.41 -11.16 5.59
C GLY A 173 14.72 -11.22 4.23
N VAL A 174 13.99 -12.29 3.96
CA VAL A 174 13.18 -12.41 2.74
C VAL A 174 12.04 -11.38 2.74
N GLY A 175 11.35 -11.20 3.88
CA GLY A 175 10.25 -10.23 4.00
C GLY A 175 10.71 -8.80 3.76
N THR A 176 11.84 -8.41 4.34
CA THR A 176 12.43 -7.07 4.14
C THR A 176 12.88 -6.86 2.70
N ALA A 177 13.47 -7.86 2.04
CA ALA A 177 13.84 -7.79 0.63
C ALA A 177 12.62 -7.60 -0.30
N LEU A 178 11.51 -8.27 -0.01
CA LEU A 178 10.25 -8.08 -0.75
C LEU A 178 9.61 -6.72 -0.45
N PHE A 179 9.70 -6.26 0.80
CA PHE A 179 9.21 -4.93 1.19
C PHE A 179 10.05 -3.78 0.62
N LEU A 180 11.30 -4.06 0.20
CA LEU A 180 12.16 -3.12 -0.53
C LEU A 180 11.73 -2.84 -1.97
N GLN A 181 10.80 -3.62 -2.53
CA GLN A 181 10.13 -3.29 -3.78
C GLN A 181 9.00 -2.30 -3.45
N ASP A 182 9.26 -1.01 -3.66
CA ASP A 182 8.28 0.05 -3.41
C ASP A 182 7.01 -0.14 -4.25
N GLY A 183 5.87 0.26 -3.69
CA GLY A 183 4.56 0.20 -4.35
C GLY A 183 3.54 -0.59 -3.56
N TYR A 184 2.25 -0.40 -3.87
CA TYR A 184 1.16 -1.18 -3.30
C TYR A 184 0.92 -2.44 -4.15
N THR A 185 1.86 -3.38 -4.06
CA THR A 185 1.81 -4.64 -4.82
C THR A 185 1.58 -5.81 -3.88
N VAL A 186 1.13 -6.94 -4.44
CA VAL A 186 1.00 -8.19 -3.66
C VAL A 186 2.35 -8.61 -3.06
N GLN A 187 3.46 -8.29 -3.74
CA GLN A 187 4.81 -8.60 -3.27
C GLN A 187 5.21 -7.77 -2.04
N SER A 188 4.97 -6.45 -2.07
CA SER A 188 5.32 -5.58 -0.94
C SER A 188 4.43 -5.85 0.28
N GLN A 189 3.13 -6.13 0.07
CA GLN A 189 2.22 -6.57 1.12
C GLN A 189 2.67 -7.88 1.76
N ALA A 190 3.02 -8.88 0.93
CA ALA A 190 3.57 -10.14 1.40
C ALA A 190 4.88 -9.94 2.16
N GLY A 191 5.76 -9.04 1.68
CA GLY A 191 7.00 -8.69 2.35
C GLY A 191 6.77 -8.14 3.76
N LEU A 192 5.87 -7.16 3.91
CA LEU A 192 5.50 -6.61 5.22
C LEU A 192 4.92 -7.68 6.14
N GLY A 193 4.02 -8.53 5.64
CA GLY A 193 3.44 -9.64 6.40
C GLY A 193 4.50 -10.66 6.85
N LEU A 194 5.43 -11.01 5.96
CA LEU A 194 6.53 -11.92 6.22
C LEU A 194 7.57 -11.33 7.20
N SER A 195 7.60 -10.01 7.37
CA SER A 195 8.42 -9.39 8.40
C SER A 195 7.72 -9.29 9.76
N VAL A 196 6.42 -8.97 9.79
CA VAL A 196 5.67 -8.71 11.04
C VAL A 196 5.15 -9.99 11.68
N ILE A 197 4.56 -10.91 10.93
CA ILE A 197 3.92 -12.12 11.47
C ILE A 197 4.92 -13.03 12.20
N PRO A 198 6.13 -13.30 11.66
CA PRO A 198 7.11 -14.15 12.33
C PRO A 198 7.67 -13.54 13.61
N ALA A 199 7.44 -12.25 13.89
CA ALA A 199 7.80 -11.64 15.16
C ALA A 199 7.15 -12.34 16.36
N VAL A 200 6.06 -13.08 16.15
CA VAL A 200 5.46 -13.95 17.18
C VAL A 200 6.46 -14.97 17.73
N ILE A 201 7.40 -15.46 16.92
CA ILE A 201 8.43 -16.44 17.31
C ILE A 201 9.38 -15.84 18.35
N SER A 202 9.56 -14.52 18.33
CA SER A 202 10.45 -13.83 19.28
C SER A 202 9.94 -13.82 20.72
N VAL A 203 8.63 -14.01 20.95
CA VAL A 203 8.01 -14.08 22.28
C VAL A 203 8.34 -15.39 23.01
N PRO A 204 8.04 -16.59 22.46
CA PRO A 204 8.42 -17.84 23.11
C PRO A 204 9.94 -18.00 23.18
N LEU A 205 10.70 -17.47 22.21
CA LEU A 205 12.15 -17.48 22.31
C LEU A 205 12.64 -16.72 23.56
N GLN A 206 12.08 -15.54 23.82
CA GLN A 206 12.42 -14.77 25.01
C GLN A 206 12.02 -15.46 26.32
N TYR A 207 10.88 -16.17 26.34
CA TYR A 207 10.50 -16.99 27.49
C TYR A 207 11.52 -18.10 27.78
N VAL A 208 11.93 -18.84 26.74
CA VAL A 208 12.95 -19.90 26.87
C VAL A 208 14.28 -19.33 27.34
N MET A 209 14.69 -18.18 26.81
CA MET A 209 15.94 -17.50 27.20
C MET A 209 15.96 -17.12 28.67
N PHE A 210 14.88 -16.54 29.20
CA PHE A 210 14.80 -16.24 30.63
C PHE A 210 14.78 -17.49 31.50
N GLY A 211 14.14 -18.58 31.05
CA GLY A 211 14.16 -19.86 31.76
C GLY A 211 15.52 -20.56 31.79
N ILE A 212 16.49 -20.13 30.96
CA ILE A 212 17.89 -20.59 31.04
C ILE A 212 18.66 -19.81 32.11
N VAL A 213 18.35 -18.51 32.26
CA VAL A 213 19.04 -17.61 33.20
C VAL A 213 18.50 -17.76 34.62
N PHE A 214 17.21 -18.03 34.78
CA PHE A 214 16.54 -18.09 36.08
C PHE A 214 15.80 -19.41 36.27
N ASP A 215 16.05 -20.11 37.39
CA ASP A 215 15.33 -21.33 37.78
C ASP A 215 13.84 -21.09 38.05
N SER A 216 13.48 -19.87 38.45
CA SER A 216 12.09 -19.40 38.55
C SER A 216 11.99 -18.01 37.92
N LEU A 217 10.97 -17.77 37.09
CA LEU A 217 10.83 -16.48 36.41
C LEU A 217 10.50 -15.37 37.42
N PRO A 218 11.41 -14.40 37.68
CA PRO A 218 11.10 -13.29 38.56
C PRO A 218 10.01 -12.42 37.92
N GLN A 219 9.22 -11.73 38.76
CA GLN A 219 8.09 -10.91 38.30
C GLN A 219 8.47 -9.87 37.24
N ALA A 220 9.71 -9.36 37.27
CA ALA A 220 10.25 -8.47 36.26
C ALA A 220 10.34 -9.11 34.86
N THR A 221 10.76 -10.38 34.75
CA THR A 221 10.85 -11.08 33.45
C THR A 221 9.47 -11.35 32.86
N LEU A 222 8.49 -11.69 33.70
CA LEU A 222 7.09 -11.83 33.27
C LEU A 222 6.53 -10.51 32.74
N ALA A 223 6.83 -9.38 33.41
CA ALA A 223 6.44 -8.07 32.93
C ALA A 223 7.05 -7.73 31.56
N LEU A 224 8.33 -8.07 31.33
CA LEU A 224 9.02 -7.85 30.05
C LEU A 224 8.44 -8.71 28.92
N ILE A 225 8.13 -9.98 29.19
CA ILE A 225 7.45 -10.86 28.23
C ILE A 225 6.07 -10.29 27.90
N GLY A 226 5.31 -9.87 28.91
CA GLY A 226 3.99 -9.25 28.73
C GLY A 226 4.06 -7.97 27.89
N LEU A 227 5.04 -7.10 28.13
CA LEU A 227 5.25 -5.88 27.34
C LEU A 227 5.56 -6.20 25.87
N LYS A 228 6.38 -7.22 25.61
CA LYS A 228 6.68 -7.64 24.23
C LYS A 228 5.46 -8.25 23.54
N LEU A 229 4.69 -9.08 24.24
CA LEU A 229 3.44 -9.62 23.71
C LEU A 229 2.44 -8.51 23.38
N LEU A 230 2.33 -7.50 24.24
CA LEU A 230 1.49 -6.32 23.98
C LEU A 230 1.96 -5.56 22.73
N GLY A 231 3.26 -5.31 22.60
CA GLY A 231 3.85 -4.71 21.40
C GLY A 231 3.56 -5.49 20.13
N TYR A 232 3.65 -6.83 20.20
CA TYR A 232 3.31 -7.72 19.08
C TYR A 232 1.84 -7.59 18.66
N ILE A 233 0.90 -7.63 19.62
CA ILE A 233 -0.54 -7.49 19.33
C ILE A 233 -0.80 -6.15 18.64
N ILE A 234 -0.23 -5.06 19.15
CA ILE A 234 -0.35 -3.72 18.55
C ILE A 234 0.23 -3.72 17.12
N ALA A 235 1.38 -4.34 16.90
CA ALA A 235 2.00 -4.42 15.58
C ALA A 235 1.14 -5.20 14.58
N VAL A 236 0.54 -6.33 14.99
CA VAL A 236 -0.35 -7.13 14.13
C VAL A 236 -1.63 -6.37 13.80
N VAL A 237 -2.23 -5.68 14.77
CA VAL A 237 -3.39 -4.83 14.53
C VAL A 237 -3.03 -3.70 13.56
N GLY A 238 -1.88 -3.04 13.76
CA GLY A 238 -1.37 -2.02 12.84
C GLY A 238 -1.17 -2.57 11.43
N PHE A 239 -0.57 -3.75 11.29
CA PHE A 239 -0.41 -4.44 10.02
C PHE A 239 -1.76 -4.70 9.34
N ALA A 240 -2.73 -5.27 10.06
CA ALA A 240 -4.06 -5.57 9.53
C ALA A 240 -4.81 -4.32 9.03
N LEU A 241 -4.58 -3.16 9.67
CA LEU A 241 -5.12 -1.87 9.24
C LEU A 241 -4.37 -1.29 8.03
N CYS A 242 -3.10 -1.63 7.82
CA CYS A 242 -2.30 -1.13 6.71
C CYS A 242 -2.55 -1.89 5.40
N VAL A 243 -2.78 -3.20 5.45
CA VAL A 243 -2.98 -4.04 4.24
C VAL A 243 -4.10 -3.54 3.33
N PRO A 244 -5.32 -3.21 3.82
CA PRO A 244 -6.43 -2.79 2.96
C PRO A 244 -6.39 -1.30 2.58
N ALA A 245 -5.47 -0.50 3.13
CA ALA A 245 -5.46 0.95 2.97
C ALA A 245 -4.29 1.44 2.10
N CYS A 246 -4.59 2.31 1.14
CA CYS A 246 -3.62 2.94 0.24
C CYS A 246 -3.99 4.43 0.08
N PRO A 247 -3.24 5.38 0.67
CA PRO A 247 -2.12 5.19 1.61
C PRO A 247 -2.58 4.69 2.99
N PRO A 248 -1.71 4.03 3.78
CA PRO A 248 -2.03 3.51 5.09
C PRO A 248 -2.14 4.65 6.12
N LEU A 249 -3.36 4.97 6.52
CA LEU A 249 -3.62 6.02 7.53
C LEU A 249 -3.09 5.66 8.93
N HIS A 250 -2.95 4.37 9.21
CA HIS A 250 -2.59 3.83 10.53
C HIS A 250 -1.19 3.18 10.58
N GLY A 251 -0.28 3.56 9.67
CA GLY A 251 1.12 3.10 9.68
C GLY A 251 1.85 3.34 11.01
N SER A 252 1.48 4.42 11.69
CA SER A 252 1.99 4.76 13.03
C SER A 252 1.70 3.71 14.09
N VAL A 253 0.56 2.99 14.01
CA VAL A 253 0.19 1.93 14.98
C VAL A 253 1.14 0.74 14.83
N LEU A 254 1.44 0.35 13.59
CA LEU A 254 2.41 -0.71 13.30
C LEU A 254 3.80 -0.33 13.83
N ILE A 255 4.25 0.89 13.54
CA ILE A 255 5.54 1.40 14.00
C ILE A 255 5.61 1.41 15.53
N ALA A 256 4.56 1.88 16.21
CA ALA A 256 4.50 1.89 17.67
C ALA A 256 4.59 0.49 18.27
N GLY A 257 3.87 -0.50 17.71
CA GLY A 257 3.96 -1.89 18.15
C GLY A 257 5.36 -2.47 18.00
N LEU A 258 6.00 -2.26 16.84
CA LEU A 258 7.39 -2.68 16.59
C LEU A 258 8.38 -2.01 17.56
N ALA A 259 8.19 -0.71 17.84
CA ALA A 259 9.03 0.03 18.78
C ALA A 259 8.89 -0.49 20.22
N ILE A 260 7.67 -0.80 20.68
CA ILE A 260 7.44 -1.39 22.01
C ILE A 260 8.16 -2.75 22.12
N MET A 261 8.07 -3.60 21.10
CA MET A 261 8.80 -4.88 21.09
C MET A 261 10.32 -4.68 21.15
N ALA A 262 10.85 -3.68 20.43
CA ALA A 262 12.26 -3.37 20.41
C ALA A 262 12.74 -2.90 21.79
N ILE A 263 11.99 -2.00 22.44
CA ILE A 263 12.26 -1.52 23.80
C ILE A 263 12.22 -2.67 24.80
N ALA A 264 11.19 -3.53 24.74
CA ALA A 264 11.11 -4.70 25.63
C ALA A 264 12.29 -5.65 25.46
N SER A 265 12.75 -5.86 24.22
CA SER A 265 13.92 -6.70 23.90
C SER A 265 15.22 -6.06 24.39
N LEU A 266 15.36 -4.74 24.25
CA LEU A 266 16.52 -3.99 24.75
C LEU A 266 16.61 -4.05 26.29
N LEU A 267 15.50 -3.80 26.99
CA LEU A 267 15.44 -3.91 28.45
C LEU A 267 15.76 -5.33 28.93
N SER A 268 15.27 -6.33 28.19
CA SER A 268 15.56 -7.73 28.49
C SER A 268 17.04 -8.08 28.30
N LEU A 269 17.70 -7.52 27.27
CA LEU A 269 19.14 -7.68 27.07
C LEU A 269 19.93 -7.05 28.21
N ALA A 270 19.58 -5.81 28.59
CA ALA A 270 20.22 -5.13 29.72
C ALA A 270 20.04 -5.92 31.03
N TYR A 271 18.85 -6.47 31.27
CA TYR A 271 18.56 -7.25 32.47
C TYR A 271 19.41 -8.53 32.54
N VAL A 272 19.51 -9.28 31.44
CA VAL A 272 20.36 -10.49 31.34
C VAL A 272 21.85 -10.16 31.45
N PHE A 273 22.27 -8.97 31.03
CA PHE A 273 23.66 -8.56 31.13
C PHE A 273 24.07 -8.22 32.57
N ILE A 274 23.17 -7.58 33.32
CA ILE A 274 23.42 -7.14 34.70
C ILE A 274 23.41 -8.32 35.69
N MET A 275 22.49 -9.27 35.52
CA MET A 275 22.38 -10.48 36.35
C MET A 275 23.41 -11.51 35.91
#